data_AF-A0A256FDZ1-F1
#
_entry.id   AF-A0A256FDZ1-F1
#
_cell.length_a   1.000
_cell.length_b   1.000
_cell.length_c   1.000
_cell.angle_alpha   90.00
_cell.angle_beta   90.00
_cell.angle_gamma   90.00
#
_symmetry.space_group_name_H-M   'P 1'
#
loop_
_entity.id
_entity.type
_entity.pdbx_description
1 polymer ?
#
loop_
_entity_poly.entity_id
_entity_poly.type
_entity_poly.pdbx_seq_one_letter_code
_entity_poly.pdbx_strand_id
1 'polypeptide(L)'
;MNAIEKRIPPAAGKGRPKGAMNKTTALLKDAILTAAADAGNKTGEDGLVSYLTQQAEENPVAFMGLLGKVLPLQISGDPDQPVKTITRIELVPLRAD
;
A
#
# COMPACT_ATOMS: atom_id res chain seq x y z
N MET A 1 -20.55 30.42 44.40
CA MET A 1 -20.80 29.23 43.57
C MET A 1 -19.72 29.20 42.49
N ASN A 2 -18.57 28.55 42.75
CA ASN A 2 -17.47 28.55 41.77
C ASN A 2 -17.63 27.32 40.87
N ALA A 3 -17.90 27.57 39.59
CA ALA A 3 -17.93 26.54 38.57
C ALA A 3 -16.53 25.93 38.44
N ILE A 4 -16.43 24.61 38.55
CA ILE A 4 -15.20 23.87 38.27
C ILE A 4 -14.91 24.05 36.78
N GLU A 5 -13.90 24.87 36.44
CA GLU A 5 -13.44 25.02 35.06
C GLU A 5 -13.12 23.64 34.49
N LYS A 6 -13.90 23.23 33.49
CA LYS A 6 -13.77 21.92 32.86
C LYS A 6 -12.47 21.92 32.04
N ARG A 7 -11.38 21.44 32.63
CA ARG A 7 -10.08 21.33 31.95
C ARG A 7 -10.24 20.48 30.68
N ILE A 8 -10.02 21.12 29.54
CA ILE A 8 -10.02 20.44 28.23
C ILE A 8 -8.67 19.71 28.11
N PRO A 9 -8.66 18.39 27.79
CA PRO A 9 -7.41 17.68 27.62
C PRO A 9 -6.64 18.23 26.41
N PRO A 10 -5.30 18.24 26.42
CA PRO A 10 -4.47 18.83 25.35
C PRO A 10 -4.73 18.27 23.94
N ALA A 11 -5.34 17.08 23.86
CA ALA A 11 -5.64 16.38 22.62
C ALA A 11 -7.10 16.55 22.15
N ALA A 12 -7.95 17.30 22.86
CA ALA A 12 -9.32 17.55 22.42
C ALA A 12 -9.34 18.28 21.09
N GLY A 13 -10.16 17.82 20.14
CA GLY A 13 -10.32 18.44 18.82
C GLY A 13 -9.18 18.22 17.82
N LYS A 14 -8.04 17.62 18.23
CA LYS A 14 -6.86 17.45 17.37
C LYS A 14 -7.02 16.42 16.25
N GLY A 15 -8.12 15.65 16.26
CA GLY A 15 -8.35 14.57 15.30
C GLY A 15 -7.29 13.46 15.41
N ARG A 16 -7.42 12.44 14.57
CA ARG A 16 -6.43 11.35 14.51
C ARG A 16 -5.22 11.84 13.70
N PRO A 17 -3.98 11.70 14.19
CA PRO A 17 -2.80 12.13 13.44
C PRO A 17 -2.69 11.39 12.11
N LYS A 18 -2.25 12.10 11.06
CA LYS A 18 -2.02 11.54 9.73
C LYS A 18 -1.02 10.37 9.84
N GLY A 19 -1.37 9.21 9.30
CA GLY A 19 -0.55 8.00 9.36
C GLY A 19 -0.74 7.13 10.61
N ALA A 20 -1.57 7.54 11.59
CA ALA A 20 -1.84 6.71 12.76
C ALA A 20 -2.61 5.43 12.37
N MET A 21 -1.96 4.27 12.53
CA MET A 21 -2.51 2.98 12.13
C MET A 21 -3.71 2.54 12.99
N ASN A 22 -4.78 2.03 12.37
CA ASN A 22 -5.91 1.45 13.08
C ASN A 22 -5.48 0.11 13.71
N LYS A 23 -5.30 0.09 15.04
CA LYS A 23 -4.80 -1.08 15.78
C LYS A 23 -5.62 -2.34 15.50
N THR A 24 -6.94 -2.22 15.41
CA THR A 24 -7.83 -3.35 15.12
C THR A 24 -7.60 -3.90 13.72
N THR A 25 -7.51 -3.02 12.72
CA THR A 25 -7.24 -3.42 11.33
C THR A 25 -5.82 -3.99 11.16
N ALA A 26 -4.85 -3.46 11.91
CA ALA A 26 -3.48 -3.97 11.90
C ALA A 26 -3.41 -5.40 12.45
N LEU A 27 -3.99 -5.63 13.64
CA LEU A 27 -4.05 -6.95 14.23
C LEU A 27 -4.76 -7.97 13.32
N LEU A 28 -5.85 -7.56 12.68
CA LEU A 28 -6.56 -8.40 11.72
C LEU A 28 -5.70 -8.72 10.49
N LYS A 29 -5.00 -7.72 9.94
CA LYS A 29 -4.08 -7.92 8.80
C LYS A 29 -2.99 -8.94 9.17
N ASP A 30 -2.37 -8.78 10.35
CA ASP A 30 -1.30 -9.66 10.80
C ASP A 30 -1.81 -11.09 11.00
N ALA A 31 -2.99 -11.26 11.63
CA ALA A 31 -3.61 -12.57 11.80
C ALA A 31 -3.92 -13.26 10.46
N ILE A 32 -4.41 -12.52 9.46
CA ILE A 32 -4.67 -13.04 8.11
C ILE A 32 -3.37 -13.48 7.43
N LEU A 33 -2.31 -12.67 7.53
CA LEU A 33 -1.01 -13.00 6.93
C LEU A 33 -0.39 -14.25 7.57
N THR A 34 -0.45 -14.37 8.90
CA THR A 34 0.02 -15.58 9.61
C THR A 34 -0.79 -16.80 9.19
N ALA A 35 -2.12 -16.70 9.17
CA ALA A 35 -2.97 -17.82 8.78
C ALA A 35 -2.71 -18.29 7.33
N ALA A 36 -2.48 -17.35 6.41
CA ALA A 36 -2.13 -17.68 5.03
C ALA A 36 -0.75 -18.33 4.91
N ALA A 37 0.25 -17.86 5.67
CA ALA A 37 1.56 -18.50 5.73
C ALA A 37 1.49 -19.92 6.30
N ASP A 38 0.75 -20.11 7.39
CA ASP A 38 0.52 -21.43 8.00
C ASP A 38 -0.23 -22.37 7.07
N ALA A 39 -1.19 -21.86 6.29
CA ALA A 39 -1.89 -22.64 5.29
C ALA A 39 -0.93 -23.13 4.19
N GLY A 40 -0.03 -22.25 3.72
CA GLY A 40 0.99 -22.64 2.74
C GLY A 40 2.06 -23.58 3.29
N ASN A 41 2.43 -23.46 4.57
CA ASN A 41 3.31 -24.43 5.24
C ASN A 41 2.71 -25.85 5.33
N LYS A 42 1.40 -26.02 5.09
CA LYS A 42 0.76 -27.35 5.02
C LYS A 42 0.87 -27.98 3.63
N THR A 43 1.14 -27.18 2.61
CA THR A 43 1.17 -27.61 1.20
C THR A 43 2.57 -27.50 0.58
N GLY A 44 3.46 -26.71 1.16
CA GLY A 44 4.88 -26.59 0.81
C GLY A 44 5.71 -26.05 1.98
N GLU A 45 6.95 -25.65 1.72
CA GLU A 45 7.91 -25.23 2.76
C GLU A 45 8.14 -23.70 2.83
N ASP A 46 7.58 -22.92 1.90
CA ASP A 46 7.82 -21.48 1.76
C ASP A 46 6.65 -20.61 2.25
N GLY A 47 5.87 -21.11 3.22
CA GLY A 47 4.79 -20.36 3.88
C GLY A 47 3.85 -19.67 2.90
N LEU A 48 3.78 -18.33 2.98
CA LEU A 48 2.84 -17.54 2.16
C LEU A 48 3.08 -17.72 0.65
N VAL A 49 4.32 -17.98 0.23
CA VAL A 49 4.64 -18.23 -1.18
C VAL A 49 3.99 -19.53 -1.62
N SER A 50 4.14 -20.61 -0.85
CA SER A 50 3.49 -21.89 -1.14
C SER A 50 1.96 -21.77 -1.22
N TYR A 51 1.35 -20.99 -0.31
CA TYR A 51 -0.07 -20.69 -0.37
C TYR A 51 -0.46 -19.97 -1.68
N LEU A 52 0.27 -18.92 -2.04
CA LEU A 52 -0.01 -18.15 -3.26
C LEU A 52 0.25 -18.95 -4.54
N THR A 53 1.25 -19.83 -4.57
CA THR A 53 1.49 -20.76 -5.68
C THR A 53 0.31 -21.71 -5.86
N GLN A 54 -0.18 -22.31 -4.78
CA GLN A 54 -1.36 -23.16 -4.83
C GLN A 54 -2.59 -22.38 -5.34
N GLN A 55 -2.79 -21.15 -4.85
CA GLN A 55 -3.92 -20.32 -5.30
C GLN A 55 -3.78 -19.86 -6.77
N ALA A 56 -2.56 -19.78 -7.31
CA ALA A 56 -2.36 -19.51 -8.73
C ALA A 56 -2.88 -20.64 -9.62
N GLU A 57 -2.79 -21.89 -9.16
CA GLU A 57 -3.29 -23.08 -9.87
C GLU A 57 -4.79 -23.31 -9.63
N GLU A 58 -5.24 -23.25 -8.36
CA GLU A 58 -6.63 -23.53 -7.99
C GLU A 58 -7.58 -22.38 -8.35
N ASN A 59 -7.11 -21.13 -8.23
CA ASN A 59 -7.92 -19.92 -8.38
C ASN A 59 -7.25 -18.88 -9.32
N PRO A 60 -6.96 -19.24 -10.58
CA PRO A 60 -6.16 -18.42 -11.50
C PRO A 60 -6.76 -17.04 -11.76
N VAL A 61 -8.10 -16.92 -11.83
CA VAL A 61 -8.78 -15.63 -12.05
C VAL A 61 -8.53 -14.67 -10.88
N ALA A 62 -8.61 -15.16 -9.64
CA ALA A 62 -8.33 -14.35 -8.46
C ALA A 62 -6.85 -13.94 -8.41
N PHE A 63 -5.95 -14.87 -8.75
CA PHE A 63 -4.51 -14.61 -8.79
C PHE A 63 -4.11 -13.58 -9.87
N MET A 64 -4.71 -13.64 -11.06
CA MET A 64 -4.52 -12.61 -12.10
C MET A 64 -4.93 -11.22 -11.63
N GLY A 65 -6.01 -11.13 -10.83
CA GLY A 65 -6.40 -9.89 -10.20
C GLY A 65 -5.37 -9.33 -9.22
N LEU A 66 -4.60 -10.19 -8.55
CA LEU A 66 -3.49 -9.77 -7.68
C LEU A 66 -2.29 -9.28 -8.50
N LEU A 67 -1.93 -9.97 -9.59
CA LEU A 67 -0.86 -9.52 -10.49
C LEU A 67 -1.11 -8.12 -11.01
N GLY A 68 -2.34 -7.81 -11.44
CA GLY A 68 -2.71 -6.46 -11.88
C GLY A 68 -2.58 -5.37 -10.80
N LYS A 69 -2.61 -5.73 -9.50
CA LYS A 69 -2.44 -4.79 -8.37
C LYS A 69 -0.98 -4.63 -7.92
N VAL A 70 -0.17 -5.69 -8.09
CA VAL A 70 1.26 -5.68 -7.72
C VAL A 70 2.11 -5.09 -8.84
N LEU A 71 1.69 -5.25 -10.09
CA LEU A 71 2.34 -4.60 -11.22
C LEU A 71 2.09 -3.08 -11.17
N PRO A 72 3.15 -2.25 -11.17
CA PRO A 72 2.98 -0.79 -11.18
C PRO A 72 2.41 -0.34 -12.53
N LEU A 73 1.17 0.16 -12.53
CA LEU A 73 0.51 0.78 -13.69
C LEU A 73 0.87 2.27 -13.85
N GLN A 74 1.42 2.88 -12.80
CA GLN A 74 1.85 4.27 -12.77
C GLN A 74 3.29 4.31 -12.25
N ILE A 75 4.14 5.07 -12.94
CA ILE A 75 5.47 5.39 -12.45
C ILE A 75 5.27 6.38 -11.29
N SER A 76 5.13 5.85 -10.07
CA SER A 76 5.20 6.68 -8.87
C SER A 76 6.56 7.35 -8.86
N GLY A 77 6.61 8.68 -8.79
CA GLY A 77 7.84 9.42 -8.55
C GLY A 77 8.33 9.10 -7.14
N ASP A 78 9.03 7.98 -7.01
CA ASP A 78 9.73 7.59 -5.80
C ASP A 78 10.83 8.65 -5.55
N PRO A 79 10.84 9.34 -4.40
CA PRO A 79 11.92 10.26 -4.05
C PRO A 79 13.30 9.60 -4.06
N ASP A 80 13.36 8.30 -3.76
CA ASP A 80 14.59 7.51 -3.70
C ASP A 80 14.92 6.83 -5.05
N GLN A 81 13.95 6.74 -5.96
CA GLN A 81 14.13 6.30 -7.36
C GLN A 81 13.43 7.26 -8.35
N PRO A 82 13.96 8.47 -8.54
CA PRO A 82 13.33 9.46 -9.39
C PRO A 82 13.32 9.03 -10.86
N VAL A 83 12.18 9.26 -11.51
CA VAL A 83 12.02 9.04 -12.95
C VAL A 83 12.96 9.97 -13.71
N LYS A 84 13.92 9.40 -14.45
CA LYS A 84 14.83 10.16 -15.30
C LYS A 84 14.09 10.59 -16.58
N THR A 85 13.48 11.76 -16.55
CA THR A 85 12.86 12.35 -17.74
C THR A 85 13.95 12.98 -18.62
N ILE A 86 14.10 12.49 -19.87
CA ILE A 86 14.94 13.13 -20.88
C ILE A 86 14.06 14.13 -21.64
N THR A 87 14.18 15.42 -21.32
CA THR A 87 13.50 16.48 -22.07
C THR A 87 14.35 16.86 -23.27
N ARG A 88 13.93 16.45 -24.48
CA ARG A 88 14.53 16.92 -25.73
C ARG A 88 13.76 18.13 -26.24
N ILE A 89 14.45 19.27 -26.35
CA ILE A 89 13.90 20.49 -26.95
C ILE A 89 14.49 20.61 -28.36
N GLU A 90 13.63 20.66 -29.37
CA GLU A 90 14.04 20.94 -30.75
C GLU A 90 13.60 22.36 -31.13
N LEU A 91 14.57 23.20 -31.50
CA LEU A 91 14.30 24.57 -31.95
C LEU A 91 14.02 24.54 -33.45
N VAL A 92 12.81 24.93 -33.85
CA VAL A 92 12.44 25.09 -35.26
C VAL A 92 12.48 26.58 -35.60
N PRO A 93 13.21 26.99 -36.66
CA PRO A 93 13.22 28.38 -37.10
C PRO A 93 11.84 28.76 -37.66
N LEU A 94 11.31 29.89 -37.19
CA LEU A 94 10.10 30.48 -37.76
C LEU A 94 10.43 30.99 -39.16
N ARG A 95 9.82 30.42 -40.20
CA ARG A 95 9.86 30.97 -41.55
C ARG A 95 8.75 32.01 -41.67
N ALA A 96 9.13 33.24 -41.99
CA ALA A 96 8.19 34.24 -42.48
C ALA A 96 8.05 34.00 -43.98
N ASP A 97 6.82 33.80 -44.44
CA ASP A 97 6.47 33.70 -45.86
C ASP A 97 6.60 35.06 -46.57
#